data_AF-A0A8I2YEQ7-F1
#
_entry.id   AF-A0A8I2YEQ7-F1
#
_cell.length_a   1.000
_cell.length_b   1.000
_cell.length_c   1.000
_cell.angle_alpha   90.00
_cell.angle_beta   90.00
_cell.angle_gamma   90.00
#
_symmetry.space_group_name_H-M   'P 1'
#
loop_
_entity.id
_entity.type
_entity.pdbx_description
1 polymer ?
#
loop_
_entity_poly.entity_id
_entity_poly.type
_entity_poly.pdbx_seq_one_letter_code
_entity_poly.pdbx_strand_id
1 'polypeptide(L)'
;MTSLHPVLSALESSQLHATDFFVTLLTHPAYQNHSMVNDLVTNAETIIKTFMQHPVIHSKIIDQCFHIVEETYLREIRNLAAGDSGSHFGAANATVQQLEEFCIDGMAHTMETRAPRLWNMLESLLQEKQQRQGLGESRSMENIDQDDEDQPSDTADFVWNEINEIDLEGVIEQITASGSNRPSSAEERRSKRRSAMRAMVSHHE
;
A
#
# COMPACT_ATOMS: atom_id res chain seq x y z
N MET A 1 -35.53 24.45 -14.61
CA MET A 1 -35.89 23.03 -14.52
C MET A 1 -36.28 22.55 -15.91
N THR A 2 -35.48 21.66 -16.50
CA THR A 2 -35.82 20.97 -17.75
C THR A 2 -36.92 19.97 -17.48
N SER A 3 -37.98 19.96 -18.29
CA SER A 3 -39.08 19.00 -18.13
C SER A 3 -38.62 17.63 -18.59
N LEU A 4 -38.62 16.63 -17.69
CA LEU A 4 -38.29 15.23 -18.01
C LEU A 4 -39.44 14.49 -18.70
N HIS A 5 -40.65 15.06 -18.68
CA HIS A 5 -41.87 14.39 -19.15
C HIS A 5 -41.77 13.89 -20.61
N PRO A 6 -41.24 14.65 -21.59
CA PRO A 6 -41.16 14.16 -22.97
C PRO A 6 -40.24 12.95 -23.11
N VAL A 7 -39.16 12.89 -22.32
CA VAL A 7 -38.19 11.78 -22.36
C VAL A 7 -38.79 10.54 -21.73
N LEU A 8 -39.48 10.67 -20.59
CA LEU A 8 -40.15 9.56 -19.94
C LEU A 8 -41.26 8.97 -20.83
N SER A 9 -42.08 9.83 -21.45
CA SER A 9 -43.11 9.38 -22.40
C SER A 9 -42.53 8.67 -23.63
N ALA A 10 -41.35 9.07 -24.11
CA ALA A 10 -40.68 8.42 -25.22
C ALA A 10 -40.12 7.03 -24.84
N LEU A 11 -39.59 6.89 -23.62
CA LEU A 11 -39.14 5.59 -23.11
C LEU A 11 -40.32 4.62 -22.95
N GLU A 12 -41.44 5.10 -22.38
CA GLU A 12 -42.66 4.31 -22.22
C GLU A 12 -43.26 3.88 -23.57
N SER A 13 -43.36 4.80 -24.54
CA SER A 13 -43.91 4.48 -25.86
C SER A 13 -43.03 3.51 -26.65
N SER A 14 -41.71 3.52 -26.37
CA SER A 14 -40.73 2.61 -26.97
C SER A 14 -40.58 1.29 -26.22
N GLN A 15 -41.32 1.07 -25.12
CA GLN A 15 -41.18 -0.09 -24.23
C GLN A 15 -39.73 -0.29 -23.73
N LEU A 16 -38.99 0.80 -23.54
CA LEU A 16 -37.61 0.78 -23.06
C LEU A 16 -37.57 1.13 -21.58
N HIS A 17 -37.07 0.20 -20.77
CA HIS A 17 -36.75 0.51 -19.39
C HIS A 17 -35.50 1.39 -19.33
N ALA A 18 -35.45 2.31 -18.37
CA ALA A 18 -34.30 3.21 -18.18
C ALA A 18 -32.98 2.43 -18.02
N THR A 19 -33.01 1.28 -17.32
CA THR A 19 -31.84 0.41 -17.17
C THR A 19 -31.36 -0.14 -18.51
N ASP A 20 -32.26 -0.69 -19.33
CA ASP A 20 -31.91 -1.24 -20.65
C ASP A 20 -31.37 -0.16 -21.59
N PHE A 21 -31.94 1.04 -21.50
CA PHE A 21 -31.44 2.20 -22.21
C PHE A 21 -29.98 2.51 -21.83
N PHE A 22 -29.69 2.68 -20.53
CA PHE A 22 -28.33 2.99 -20.08
C PHE A 22 -27.34 1.87 -20.37
N VAL A 23 -27.73 0.61 -20.14
CA VAL A 23 -26.87 -0.55 -20.42
C VAL A 23 -26.56 -0.63 -21.92
N THR A 24 -27.56 -0.54 -22.78
CA THR A 24 -27.36 -0.62 -24.24
C THR A 24 -26.51 0.54 -24.74
N LEU A 25 -26.79 1.76 -24.26
CA LEU A 25 -26.06 2.96 -24.65
C LEU A 25 -24.58 2.89 -24.25
N LEU A 26 -24.25 2.35 -23.08
CA LEU A 26 -22.88 2.30 -22.56
C LEU A 26 -22.10 1.06 -23.02
N THR A 27 -22.76 -0.02 -23.43
CA THR A 27 -22.08 -1.30 -23.74
C THR A 27 -22.06 -1.64 -25.23
N HIS A 28 -23.03 -1.17 -26.02
CA HIS A 28 -23.12 -1.56 -27.41
C HIS A 28 -22.13 -0.75 -28.28
N PRO A 29 -21.24 -1.41 -29.07
CA PRO A 29 -20.23 -0.71 -29.88
C PRO A 29 -20.77 0.37 -30.82
N ALA A 30 -22.02 0.24 -31.28
CA ALA A 30 -22.67 1.20 -32.17
C ALA A 30 -22.78 2.62 -31.58
N TYR A 31 -22.74 2.76 -30.25
CA TYR A 31 -22.92 4.03 -29.56
C TYR A 31 -21.64 4.59 -28.92
N GLN A 32 -20.48 3.94 -29.08
CA GLN A 32 -19.23 4.36 -28.43
C GLN A 32 -18.85 5.83 -28.66
N ASN A 33 -19.15 6.36 -29.85
CA ASN A 33 -18.86 7.76 -30.22
C ASN A 33 -20.11 8.66 -30.18
N HIS A 34 -21.23 8.16 -29.65
CA HIS A 34 -22.47 8.93 -29.56
C HIS A 34 -22.30 10.07 -28.54
N SER A 35 -22.83 11.26 -28.86
CA SER A 35 -22.68 12.46 -28.01
C SER A 35 -23.15 12.24 -26.57
N MET A 36 -24.21 11.45 -26.39
CA MET A 36 -24.73 11.10 -25.06
C MET A 36 -23.80 10.19 -24.26
N VAL A 37 -23.05 9.28 -24.90
CA VAL A 37 -22.04 8.48 -24.20
C VAL A 37 -20.90 9.38 -23.73
N ASN A 38 -20.45 10.30 -24.58
CA ASN A 38 -19.41 11.27 -24.21
C ASN A 38 -19.85 12.17 -23.05
N ASP A 39 -21.11 12.61 -23.04
CA ASP A 39 -21.68 13.39 -21.93
C ASP A 39 -21.73 12.58 -20.63
N LEU A 40 -22.21 11.33 -20.69
CA LEU A 40 -22.27 10.44 -19.52
C LEU A 40 -20.87 10.11 -18.98
N VAL A 41 -19.89 9.87 -19.85
CA VAL A 41 -18.50 9.59 -19.45
C VAL A 41 -17.86 10.83 -18.83
N THR A 42 -18.03 12.00 -19.45
CA THR A 42 -17.52 13.28 -18.93
C THR A 42 -18.10 13.61 -17.55
N ASN A 43 -19.38 13.27 -17.34
CA ASN A 43 -20.10 13.55 -16.09
C ASN A 43 -20.19 12.36 -15.13
N ALA A 44 -19.42 11.29 -15.35
CA ALA A 44 -19.54 10.04 -14.59
C ALA A 44 -19.37 10.26 -13.08
N GLU A 45 -18.42 11.11 -12.67
CA GLU A 45 -18.18 11.44 -11.26
C GLU A 45 -19.42 12.10 -10.62
N THR A 46 -20.04 13.05 -11.31
CA THR A 46 -21.26 13.73 -10.85
C THR A 46 -22.40 12.74 -10.70
N ILE A 47 -22.59 11.85 -11.69
CA ILE A 47 -23.63 10.82 -11.68
C ILE A 47 -23.44 9.87 -10.49
N ILE A 48 -22.22 9.38 -10.28
CA ILE A 48 -21.89 8.51 -9.14
C ILE A 48 -22.16 9.24 -7.82
N LYS A 49 -21.72 10.50 -7.67
CA LYS A 49 -22.00 11.31 -6.47
C LYS A 49 -23.49 11.48 -6.23
N THR A 50 -24.29 11.72 -7.27
CA THR A 50 -25.74 11.80 -7.16
C THR A 50 -26.36 10.48 -6.71
N PHE A 51 -25.89 9.34 -7.24
CA PHE A 51 -26.35 8.04 -6.76
C PHE A 51 -26.01 7.80 -5.28
N MET A 52 -24.83 8.25 -4.84
CA MET A 52 -24.40 8.16 -3.44
C MET A 52 -25.26 9.01 -2.50
N GLN A 53 -25.91 10.08 -2.99
CA GLN A 53 -26.84 10.88 -2.19
C GLN A 53 -28.20 10.19 -1.98
N HIS A 54 -28.51 9.14 -2.74
CA HIS A 54 -29.79 8.44 -2.64
C HIS A 54 -29.75 7.32 -1.57
N PRO A 55 -30.53 7.39 -0.47
CA PRO A 55 -30.36 6.52 0.69
C PRO A 55 -30.45 5.01 0.41
N VAL A 56 -31.33 4.60 -0.51
CA VAL A 56 -31.53 3.18 -0.89
C VAL A 56 -30.42 2.65 -1.81
N ILE A 57 -29.77 3.54 -2.56
CA ILE A 57 -28.76 3.18 -3.55
C ILE A 57 -27.37 3.23 -2.92
N HIS A 58 -27.17 4.17 -1.97
CA HIS A 58 -25.93 4.37 -1.24
C HIS A 58 -25.33 3.08 -0.69
N SER A 59 -26.09 2.26 0.06
CA SER A 59 -25.57 1.00 0.61
C SER A 59 -25.14 0.02 -0.49
N LYS A 60 -25.98 -0.17 -1.50
CA LYS A 60 -25.69 -1.09 -2.62
C LYS A 60 -24.46 -0.67 -3.42
N ILE A 61 -24.29 0.64 -3.65
CA ILE A 61 -23.10 1.14 -4.35
C ILE A 61 -21.85 0.99 -3.49
N ILE A 62 -21.93 1.28 -2.19
CA ILE A 62 -20.81 1.09 -1.29
C ILE A 62 -20.35 -0.36 -1.27
N ASP A 63 -21.29 -1.31 -1.10
CA ASP A 63 -20.96 -2.75 -1.08
C ASP A 63 -20.29 -3.16 -2.40
N GLN A 64 -20.80 -2.68 -3.53
CA GLN A 64 -20.22 -2.96 -4.84
C GLN A 64 -18.83 -2.33 -5.00
N CYS A 65 -18.63 -1.10 -4.52
CA CYS A 65 -17.33 -0.43 -4.52
C CYS A 65 -16.31 -1.21 -3.68
N PHE A 66 -16.69 -1.67 -2.49
CA PHE A 66 -15.81 -2.50 -1.66
C PHE A 66 -15.39 -3.76 -2.38
N HIS A 67 -16.34 -4.45 -3.03
CA HIS A 67 -16.03 -5.65 -3.80
C HIS A 67 -15.03 -5.39 -4.94
N ILE A 68 -15.24 -4.32 -5.72
CA ILE A 68 -14.33 -3.93 -6.82
C ILE A 68 -12.92 -3.60 -6.29
N VAL A 69 -12.86 -2.86 -5.18
CA VAL A 69 -11.60 -2.47 -4.53
C VAL A 69 -10.87 -3.71 -4.00
N GLU A 70 -11.58 -4.61 -3.32
CA GLU A 70 -11.05 -5.88 -2.82
C GLU A 70 -10.48 -6.75 -3.96
N GLU A 71 -11.25 -6.96 -5.03
CA GLU A 71 -10.79 -7.73 -6.19
C GLU A 71 -9.54 -7.10 -6.83
N THR A 72 -9.50 -5.77 -6.89
CA THR A 72 -8.35 -5.04 -7.43
C THR A 72 -7.10 -5.27 -6.61
N TYR A 73 -7.18 -5.10 -5.28
CA TYR A 73 -6.03 -5.35 -4.40
C TYR A 73 -5.63 -6.82 -4.37
N LEU A 74 -6.58 -7.75 -4.32
CA LEU A 74 -6.28 -9.18 -4.36
C LEU A 74 -5.53 -9.58 -5.64
N ARG A 75 -5.93 -9.02 -6.79
CA ARG A 75 -5.23 -9.24 -8.06
C ARG A 75 -3.80 -8.69 -8.01
N GLU A 76 -3.62 -7.47 -7.51
CA GLU A 76 -2.30 -6.87 -7.38
C GLU A 76 -1.39 -7.64 -6.41
N ILE A 77 -1.91 -8.06 -5.26
CA ILE A 77 -1.18 -8.91 -4.30
C ILE A 77 -0.78 -10.24 -4.96
N ARG A 78 -1.67 -10.88 -5.72
CA ARG A 78 -1.35 -12.12 -6.44
C ARG A 78 -0.27 -11.89 -7.49
N ASN A 79 -0.28 -10.76 -8.19
CA ASN A 79 0.75 -10.42 -9.17
C ASN A 79 2.12 -10.18 -8.52
N LEU A 80 2.16 -9.59 -7.31
CA LEU A 80 3.38 -9.46 -6.52
C LEU A 80 3.87 -10.80 -5.96
N ALA A 81 2.95 -11.65 -5.54
CA ALA A 81 3.24 -12.99 -5.03
C ALA A 81 3.49 -14.02 -6.14
N ALA A 82 3.40 -13.66 -7.42
CA ALA A 82 3.72 -14.56 -8.52
C ALA A 82 5.23 -14.88 -8.52
N GLY A 83 5.62 -16.12 -8.80
CA GLY A 83 7.03 -16.55 -8.74
C GLY A 83 7.97 -15.76 -9.66
N ASP A 84 7.42 -15.14 -10.70
CA ASP A 84 8.15 -14.32 -11.68
C ASP A 84 8.33 -12.85 -11.27
N SER A 85 7.86 -12.46 -10.08
CA SER A 85 7.97 -11.09 -9.58
C SER A 85 9.33 -10.73 -9.05
N GLY A 86 10.17 -11.73 -8.77
CA GLY A 86 11.44 -11.52 -8.08
C GLY A 86 11.27 -11.00 -6.65
N SER A 87 10.04 -10.83 -6.15
CA SER A 87 9.74 -10.33 -4.80
C SER A 87 9.69 -11.43 -3.74
N HIS A 88 9.98 -12.68 -4.11
CA HIS A 88 10.10 -13.81 -3.19
C HIS A 88 11.44 -13.79 -2.48
N PHE A 89 11.59 -12.91 -1.49
CA PHE A 89 12.76 -12.92 -0.62
C PHE A 89 12.47 -13.76 0.63
N GLY A 90 12.94 -15.00 0.63
CA GLY A 90 12.89 -15.86 1.81
C GLY A 90 14.10 -15.61 2.71
N ALA A 91 13.97 -14.72 3.69
CA ALA A 91 15.07 -14.35 4.60
C ALA A 91 15.75 -15.57 5.25
N ALA A 92 14.97 -16.61 5.59
CA ALA A 92 15.49 -17.84 6.20
C ALA A 92 16.37 -18.69 5.26
N ASN A 93 16.23 -18.55 3.95
CA ASN A 93 16.97 -19.31 2.94
C ASN A 93 17.84 -18.40 2.05
N ALA A 94 17.96 -17.11 2.39
CA ALA A 94 18.72 -16.15 1.60
C ALA A 94 20.22 -16.45 1.71
N THR A 95 20.86 -16.58 0.57
CA THR A 95 22.33 -16.63 0.49
C THR A 95 22.92 -15.24 0.75
N VAL A 96 24.20 -15.17 1.15
CA VAL A 96 24.90 -13.89 1.34
C VAL A 96 24.87 -13.04 0.06
N GLN A 97 25.03 -13.67 -1.10
CA GLN A 97 24.94 -12.99 -2.39
C GLN A 97 23.54 -12.40 -2.65
N GLN A 98 22.47 -13.12 -2.32
CA GLN A 98 21.10 -12.60 -2.45
C GLN A 98 20.81 -11.45 -1.48
N LEU A 99 21.50 -11.40 -0.35
CA LEU A 99 21.40 -10.28 0.58
C LEU A 99 22.16 -9.05 0.06
N GLU A 100 23.32 -9.24 -0.57
CA GLU A 100 24.07 -8.16 -1.24
C GLU A 100 23.33 -7.62 -2.48
N GLU A 101 22.65 -8.49 -3.22
CA GLU A 101 21.83 -8.13 -4.39
C GLU A 101 20.44 -7.61 -3.99
N PHE A 102 20.05 -7.68 -2.72
CA PHE A 102 18.75 -7.20 -2.25
C PHE A 102 18.68 -5.67 -2.33
N CYS A 103 17.81 -5.18 -3.21
CA CYS A 103 17.62 -3.76 -3.45
C CYS A 103 16.18 -3.36 -3.08
N ILE A 104 16.04 -2.58 -2.01
CA ILE A 104 14.75 -2.03 -1.58
C ILE A 104 14.13 -1.17 -2.68
N ASP A 105 14.93 -0.36 -3.37
CA ASP A 105 14.46 0.50 -4.46
C ASP A 105 13.91 -0.33 -5.63
N GLY A 106 14.56 -1.45 -5.96
CA GLY A 106 14.08 -2.40 -6.97
C GLY A 106 12.75 -3.06 -6.58
N MET A 107 12.57 -3.38 -5.29
CA MET A 107 11.31 -3.91 -4.77
C MET A 107 10.20 -2.86 -4.77
N ALA A 108 10.49 -1.63 -4.37
CA ALA A 108 9.56 -0.51 -4.43
C ALA A 108 9.10 -0.24 -5.87
N HIS A 109 10.04 -0.22 -6.82
CA HIS A 109 9.72 -0.05 -8.23
C HIS A 109 8.89 -1.22 -8.80
N THR A 110 9.19 -2.45 -8.37
CA THR A 110 8.38 -3.62 -8.75
C THR A 110 6.95 -3.51 -8.20
N MET A 111 6.80 -3.01 -6.97
CA MET A 111 5.49 -2.79 -6.35
C MET A 111 4.71 -1.68 -7.05
N GLU A 112 5.36 -0.56 -7.38
CA GLU A 112 4.76 0.55 -8.14
C GLU A 112 4.26 0.10 -9.52
N THR A 113 5.04 -0.72 -10.22
CA THR A 113 4.71 -1.17 -11.58
C THR A 113 3.67 -2.29 -11.60
N ARG A 114 3.74 -3.26 -10.68
CA ARG A 114 2.86 -4.45 -10.69
C ARG A 114 1.63 -4.33 -9.80
N ALA A 115 1.66 -3.41 -8.83
CA ALA A 115 0.61 -3.18 -7.85
C ALA A 115 0.39 -1.68 -7.58
N PRO A 116 0.08 -0.87 -8.61
CA PRO A 116 0.02 0.58 -8.49
C PRO A 116 -1.04 1.06 -7.50
N ARG A 117 -2.19 0.37 -7.39
CA ARG A 117 -3.23 0.79 -6.44
C ARG A 117 -2.80 0.52 -5.02
N LEU A 118 -2.22 -0.65 -4.76
CA LEU A 118 -1.68 -1.03 -3.46
C LEU A 118 -0.53 -0.11 -3.04
N TRP A 119 0.35 0.24 -3.97
CA TRP A 119 1.44 1.19 -3.76
C TRP A 119 0.91 2.57 -3.33
N ASN A 120 -0.05 3.13 -4.08
CA ASN A 120 -0.65 4.43 -3.72
C ASN A 120 -1.38 4.40 -2.37
N MET A 121 -2.00 3.26 -2.02
CA MET A 121 -2.61 3.08 -0.71
C MET A 121 -1.55 3.10 0.40
N LEU A 122 -0.44 2.38 0.22
CA LEU A 122 0.68 2.38 1.15
C LEU A 122 1.28 3.79 1.31
N GLU A 123 1.49 4.50 0.19
CA GLU A 123 1.97 5.88 0.19
C GLU A 123 1.04 6.80 1.02
N SER A 124 -0.26 6.69 0.80
CA SER A 124 -1.28 7.47 1.55
C SER A 124 -1.22 7.19 3.05
N LEU A 125 -1.05 5.93 3.44
CA LEU A 125 -0.94 5.51 4.85
C LEU A 125 0.36 6.02 5.51
N LEU A 126 1.47 6.05 4.75
CA LEU A 126 2.76 6.54 5.24
C LEU A 126 2.78 8.07 5.37
N GLN A 127 2.13 8.80 4.45
CA GLN A 127 2.04 10.26 4.48
C GLN A 127 1.23 10.77 5.69
N GLU A 128 0.18 10.05 6.11
CA GLU A 128 -0.63 10.44 7.28
C GLU A 128 0.21 10.50 8.58
N LYS A 129 1.21 9.62 8.70
CA LYS A 129 2.11 9.59 9.86
C LYS A 129 3.04 10.82 9.92
N GLN A 130 3.50 11.30 8.76
CA GLN A 130 4.39 12.47 8.67
C GLN A 130 3.66 13.78 9.00
N GLN A 131 2.40 13.93 8.58
CA GLN A 131 1.60 15.13 8.91
C GLN A 131 1.32 15.27 10.42
N ARG A 132 1.23 14.16 11.15
CA ARG A 132 1.05 14.18 12.62
C ARG A 132 2.34 14.50 13.38
N GLN A 133 3.51 14.28 12.78
CA GLN A 133 4.82 14.60 13.38
C GLN A 133 5.26 16.05 13.11
N GLY A 134 4.85 16.65 12.00
CA GLY A 134 5.19 18.04 11.65
C GLY A 134 4.44 19.16 12.39
N LEU A 135 3.44 18.82 13.22
CA LEU A 135 2.66 19.81 14.00
C LEU A 135 3.15 19.99 15.44
N GLY A 136 4.26 19.34 15.83
CA GLY A 136 4.85 19.45 17.18
C GLY A 136 5.91 20.54 17.34
N GLU A 137 6.47 21.08 16.26
CA GLU A 137 7.61 22.00 16.31
C GLU A 137 7.32 23.27 15.50
N SER A 138 6.46 24.12 16.05
CA SER A 138 6.37 25.50 15.62
C SER A 138 6.19 26.38 16.86
N ARG A 139 7.28 26.53 17.61
CA ARG A 139 7.43 27.70 18.48
C ARG A 139 8.90 28.09 18.61
N SER A 140 9.18 29.24 18.00
CA SER A 140 10.27 30.18 18.32
C SER A 140 11.66 29.84 17.77
N MET A 141 11.90 30.36 16.56
CA MET A 141 13.21 30.83 16.11
C MET A 141 13.72 31.89 17.10
N GLU A 142 14.78 31.61 17.84
CA GLU A 142 15.72 32.61 18.33
C GLU A 142 17.15 32.07 18.17
N ASN A 143 17.96 32.90 17.51
CA ASN A 143 19.32 32.69 17.03
C ASN A 143 20.28 32.03 18.04
N ILE A 144 21.02 31.01 17.60
CA ILE A 144 22.41 30.76 18.01
C ILE A 144 23.17 30.23 16.79
N ASP A 145 24.12 31.03 16.30
CA ASP A 145 25.24 30.57 15.48
C ASP A 145 26.09 29.60 16.33
N GLN A 146 26.32 28.37 15.85
CA GLN A 146 27.53 27.64 16.17
C GLN A 146 27.77 26.48 15.20
N ASP A 147 28.97 26.53 14.61
CA ASP A 147 29.65 25.44 13.92
C ASP A 147 29.72 24.15 14.75
N ASP A 148 29.92 23.07 13.99
CA ASP A 148 30.65 21.85 14.30
C ASP A 148 29.92 20.60 14.86
N GLU A 149 30.19 19.54 14.10
CA GLU A 149 30.37 18.13 14.46
C GLU A 149 29.15 17.19 14.48
N ASP A 150 29.28 16.17 13.61
CA ASP A 150 28.58 14.90 13.60
C ASP A 150 28.44 14.31 15.02
N GLN A 151 27.36 14.67 15.72
CA GLN A 151 26.90 13.88 16.85
C GLN A 151 26.06 12.71 16.33
N PRO A 152 26.44 11.45 16.64
CA PRO A 152 25.55 10.33 16.42
C PRO A 152 24.32 10.56 17.28
N SER A 153 23.17 10.73 16.63
CA SER A 153 21.88 10.81 17.30
C SER A 153 21.69 9.54 18.13
N ASP A 154 21.71 9.68 19.47
CA ASP A 154 21.37 8.64 20.47
C ASP A 154 20.00 7.97 20.18
N THR A 155 19.20 8.59 19.32
CA THR A 155 17.90 8.09 18.86
C THR A 155 18.04 6.88 17.95
N ALA A 156 19.11 6.76 17.15
CA ALA A 156 19.36 5.59 16.31
C ALA A 156 19.66 4.36 17.17
N ASP A 157 20.49 4.51 18.20
CA ASP A 157 20.83 3.42 19.13
C ASP A 157 19.61 2.96 19.95
N PHE A 158 18.70 3.87 20.32
CA PHE A 158 17.46 3.51 21.01
C PHE A 158 16.54 2.64 20.14
N VAL A 159 16.37 3.01 18.86
CA VAL A 159 15.48 2.30 17.92
C VAL A 159 15.99 0.88 17.62
N TRP A 160 17.30 0.71 17.44
CA TRP A 160 17.88 -0.62 17.24
C TRP A 160 17.87 -1.48 18.51
N ASN A 161 17.94 -0.86 19.70
CA ASN A 161 17.83 -1.59 20.96
C ASN A 161 16.45 -2.19 21.19
N GLU A 162 15.37 -1.50 20.78
CA GLU A 162 14.00 -2.00 20.89
C GLU A 162 13.72 -3.16 19.91
N ILE A 163 14.24 -3.06 18.67
CA ILE A 163 14.13 -4.15 17.68
C ILE A 163 14.94 -5.38 18.09
N ASN A 164 16.07 -5.20 18.78
CA ASN A 164 16.89 -6.29 19.32
C ASN A 164 16.28 -7.02 20.51
N GLU A 165 15.22 -6.46 21.11
CA GLU A 165 14.50 -7.09 22.23
C GLU A 165 13.47 -8.13 21.73
N ILE A 166 13.07 -8.05 20.47
CA ILE A 166 12.19 -9.03 19.84
C ILE A 166 13.02 -10.25 19.44
N ASP A 167 12.83 -11.37 20.14
CA ASP A 167 13.44 -12.66 19.82
C ASP A 167 12.80 -13.28 18.57
N LEU A 168 13.05 -12.67 17.42
CA LEU A 168 12.58 -13.13 16.11
C LEU A 168 13.12 -14.54 15.80
N GLU A 169 14.30 -14.88 16.31
CA GLU A 169 14.93 -16.19 16.12
C GLU A 169 14.23 -17.27 16.94
N GLY A 170 13.85 -16.99 18.19
CA GLY A 170 13.04 -17.88 19.01
C GLY A 170 11.64 -18.11 18.43
N VAL A 171 11.05 -17.09 17.80
CA VAL A 171 9.78 -17.21 17.06
C VAL A 171 9.97 -18.10 15.82
N ILE A 172 11.05 -17.94 15.07
CA ILE A 172 11.37 -18.77 13.91
C ILE A 172 11.71 -20.21 14.32
N GLU A 173 12.48 -20.41 15.40
CA GLU A 173 12.78 -21.73 15.99
C GLU A 173 11.49 -22.42 16.45
N GLN A 174 10.53 -21.71 17.04
CA GLN A 174 9.26 -22.31 17.46
C GLN A 174 8.38 -22.75 16.29
N ILE A 175 8.50 -22.08 15.14
CA ILE A 175 7.80 -22.42 13.90
C ILE A 175 8.52 -23.56 13.15
N THR A 176 9.85 -23.70 13.32
CA THR A 176 10.68 -24.63 12.53
C THR A 176 11.21 -25.84 13.30
N ALA A 177 11.23 -25.84 14.64
CA ALA A 177 11.84 -26.88 15.45
C ALA A 177 10.92 -28.08 15.67
N SER A 178 10.79 -28.89 14.62
CA SER A 178 10.67 -30.34 14.75
C SER A 178 12.08 -30.94 14.88
N GLY A 179 12.76 -30.77 16.02
CA GLY A 179 14.03 -31.47 16.26
C GLY A 179 15.07 -30.69 17.05
N SER A 180 15.08 -30.95 18.35
CA SER A 180 16.23 -30.94 19.27
C SER A 180 17.46 -30.12 18.88
N ASN A 181 17.58 -28.91 19.43
CA ASN A 181 18.84 -28.48 20.04
C ASN A 181 18.59 -27.42 21.12
N ARG A 182 19.36 -27.55 22.19
CA ARG A 182 19.21 -26.80 23.45
C ARG A 182 19.52 -25.31 23.21
N PRO A 183 18.70 -24.36 23.68
CA PRO A 183 18.97 -22.94 23.46
C PRO A 183 20.23 -22.53 24.24
N SER A 184 21.21 -21.93 23.56
CA SER A 184 22.30 -21.25 24.24
C SER A 184 21.76 -19.99 24.92
N SER A 185 22.29 -19.65 26.09
CA SER A 185 21.83 -18.48 26.86
C SER A 185 21.80 -17.22 25.98
N ALA A 186 20.75 -16.42 26.12
CA ALA A 186 20.60 -15.14 25.43
C ALA A 186 21.84 -14.24 25.62
N GLU A 187 22.50 -14.34 26.78
CA GLU A 187 23.70 -13.58 27.13
C GLU A 187 24.95 -14.02 26.37
N GLU A 188 25.08 -15.33 26.11
CA GLU A 188 26.16 -15.91 25.32
C GLU A 188 26.02 -15.51 23.84
N ARG A 189 24.77 -15.51 23.33
CA ARG A 189 24.45 -15.05 21.96
C ARG A 189 24.73 -13.55 21.79
N ARG A 190 24.34 -12.73 22.78
CA ARG A 190 24.63 -11.28 22.82
C ARG A 190 26.13 -11.00 22.80
N SER A 191 26.91 -11.72 23.61
CA SER A 191 28.37 -11.59 23.65
C SER A 191 29.02 -11.93 22.31
N LYS A 192 28.53 -12.99 21.63
CA LYS A 192 29.00 -13.40 20.31
C LYS A 192 28.70 -12.36 19.22
N ARG A 193 27.48 -11.80 19.21
CA ARG A 193 27.09 -10.73 18.27
C ARG A 193 27.90 -9.45 18.48
N ARG A 194 28.11 -9.02 19.73
CA ARG A 194 28.96 -7.87 20.06
C ARG A 194 30.42 -8.07 19.63
N SER A 195 30.93 -9.29 19.73
CA SER A 195 32.28 -9.62 19.29
C SER A 195 32.40 -9.59 17.76
N ALA A 196 31.42 -10.12 17.04
CA ALA A 196 31.39 -10.10 15.57
C ALA A 196 31.27 -8.68 15.01
N MET A 197 30.41 -7.83 15.61
CA MET A 197 30.27 -6.43 15.20
C MET A 197 31.57 -5.63 15.39
N ARG A 198 32.27 -5.83 16.52
CA ARG A 198 33.58 -5.19 16.71
C ARG A 198 34.62 -5.65 15.69
N ALA A 199 34.62 -6.94 15.35
CA ALA A 199 35.54 -7.49 14.35
C ALA A 199 35.30 -6.91 12.93
N MET A 200 34.05 -6.57 12.60
CA MET A 200 33.72 -5.93 11.32
C MET A 200 34.11 -4.46 11.28
N VAL A 201 33.93 -3.73 12.39
CA VAL A 201 34.32 -2.31 12.49
C VAL A 201 35.85 -2.14 12.47
N SER A 202 36.62 -3.11 12.98
CA SER A 202 38.09 -3.07 12.96
C SER A 202 38.74 -3.45 11.61
N HIS A 203 37.96 -3.77 10.57
CA HIS A 203 38.49 -4.15 9.24
C HIS A 203 38.46 -3.00 8.22
N HIS A 204 38.18 -1.76 8.68
CA HIS A 204 38.12 -0.56 7.86
C HIS A 204 39.11 0.55 8.27
N GLU A 205 40.24 0.18 8.89
CA GLU A 205 41.45 1.02 9.00
C GLU A 205 42.65 0.35 8.32
#